data_AF-A0A8J3YK28-F1
#
_entry.id   AF-A0A8J3YK28-F1
#
_cell.length_a   1.000
_cell.length_b   1.000
_cell.length_c   1.000
_cell.angle_alpha   90.00
_cell.angle_beta   90.00
_cell.angle_gamma   90.00
#
_symmetry.space_group_name_H-M   'P 1'
#
loop_
_entity.id
_entity.type
_entity.pdbx_description
1 polymer ?
#
loop_
_entity_poly.entity_id
_entity_poly.type
_entity_poly.pdbx_seq_one_letter_code
_entity_poly.pdbx_strand_id
1 'polypeptide(L)'
;MNKDVHGALMAFSRKIGIYEPQAETAVRIAVDGESEPVPLSADVARALIKALDGYQDDRDRGDCEHCGGGRVDENFLCRDCGRPNGVFGAMLAERASRYEGDPAALAEFTWGDPKPATGPAPVSLPTLPPPPKFDDD
;
A
#
# COMPACT_ATOMS: atom_id res chain seq x y z
N MET A 1 -9.74 -13.87 23.60
CA MET A 1 -9.66 -13.10 22.33
C MET A 1 -9.46 -14.00 21.10
N ASN A 2 -9.47 -15.33 21.23
CA ASN A 2 -9.13 -16.27 20.14
C ASN A 2 -10.32 -16.94 19.42
N LYS A 3 -11.54 -16.83 19.96
CA LYS A 3 -12.78 -17.25 19.26
C LYS A 3 -13.12 -16.40 18.01
N ASP A 4 -12.26 -15.45 17.64
CA ASP A 4 -12.52 -14.46 16.61
C ASP A 4 -11.92 -14.85 15.24
N VAL A 5 -10.82 -15.63 15.22
CA VAL A 5 -10.09 -15.93 13.97
C VAL A 5 -10.90 -16.80 13.02
N HIS A 6 -11.50 -17.88 13.52
CA HIS A 6 -12.35 -18.74 12.70
C HIS A 6 -13.58 -18.00 12.18
N GLY A 7 -14.24 -17.23 13.06
CA GLY A 7 -15.38 -16.39 12.69
C GLY A 7 -15.03 -15.38 11.60
N ALA A 8 -13.87 -14.72 11.71
CA ALA A 8 -13.37 -13.78 10.72
C ALA A 8 -13.10 -14.45 9.36
N LEU A 9 -12.49 -15.65 9.35
CA LEU A 9 -12.20 -16.37 8.11
C LEU A 9 -13.46 -16.94 7.45
N MET A 10 -14.44 -17.39 8.24
CA MET A 10 -15.76 -17.74 7.73
C MET A 10 -16.49 -16.54 7.13
N ALA A 11 -16.38 -15.36 7.76
CA ALA A 11 -16.95 -14.12 7.21
C ALA A 11 -16.24 -13.70 5.91
N PHE A 12 -14.91 -13.79 5.86
CA PHE A 12 -14.11 -13.52 4.67
C PHE A 12 -14.48 -14.46 3.51
N SER A 13 -14.54 -15.77 3.78
CA SER A 13 -14.94 -16.79 2.80
C SER A 13 -16.35 -16.52 2.27
N ARG A 14 -17.33 -16.24 3.14
CA ARG A 14 -18.69 -15.87 2.73
C ARG A 14 -18.75 -14.61 1.87
N LYS A 15 -17.93 -13.61 2.19
CA LYS A 15 -17.91 -12.32 1.47
C LYS A 15 -17.44 -12.50 0.01
N ILE A 16 -16.48 -13.39 -0.22
CA ILE A 16 -15.89 -13.62 -1.55
C ILE A 16 -16.68 -14.68 -2.33
N GLY A 17 -17.13 -15.73 -1.65
CA GLY A 17 -17.89 -16.84 -2.24
C GLY A 17 -19.30 -16.47 -2.73
N ILE A 18 -19.70 -15.19 -2.69
CA ILE A 18 -20.96 -14.71 -3.30
C ILE A 18 -21.00 -15.06 -4.81
N TYR A 19 -19.83 -15.07 -5.47
CA TYR A 19 -19.72 -15.34 -6.91
C TYR A 19 -19.28 -16.78 -7.24
N GLU A 20 -18.92 -17.58 -6.24
CA GLU A 20 -18.50 -18.99 -6.36
C GLU A 20 -19.19 -19.82 -5.25
N PRO A 21 -20.38 -20.40 -5.51
CA PRO A 21 -21.18 -21.02 -4.46
C PRO A 21 -20.65 -22.38 -3.97
N GLN A 22 -19.61 -22.94 -4.60
CA GLN A 22 -19.01 -24.21 -4.18
C GLN A 22 -17.54 -24.05 -3.84
N ALA A 23 -17.21 -24.32 -2.57
CA ALA A 23 -15.83 -24.51 -2.14
C ALA A 23 -15.37 -25.91 -2.55
N GLU A 24 -14.30 -25.98 -3.35
CA GLU A 24 -13.71 -27.24 -3.81
C GLU A 24 -12.80 -27.89 -2.76
N THR A 25 -12.41 -27.14 -1.72
CA THR A 25 -11.50 -27.60 -0.67
C THR A 25 -11.80 -26.90 0.66
N ALA A 26 -11.36 -27.51 1.76
CA ALA A 26 -11.38 -26.91 3.08
C ALA A 26 -9.99 -26.95 3.70
N VAL A 27 -9.57 -25.85 4.32
CA VAL A 27 -8.35 -25.78 5.13
C VAL A 27 -8.74 -25.85 6.59
N ARG A 28 -7.99 -26.59 7.40
CA ARG A 28 -8.19 -26.62 8.85
C ARG A 28 -7.32 -25.58 9.52
N ILE A 29 -7.91 -24.83 10.43
CA ILE A 29 -7.23 -23.77 11.16
C ILE A 29 -7.28 -24.14 12.63
N ALA A 30 -6.10 -24.25 13.23
CA ALA A 30 -5.94 -24.59 14.64
C ALA A 30 -5.69 -23.32 15.44
N VAL A 31 -6.60 -23.01 16.37
CA VAL A 31 -6.48 -21.87 17.30
C VAL A 31 -6.73 -22.40 18.70
N ASP A 32 -5.80 -22.14 19.64
CA ASP A 32 -5.87 -22.65 21.01
C ASP A 32 -6.07 -24.18 21.14
N GLY A 33 -5.59 -24.94 20.15
CA GLY A 33 -5.75 -26.39 20.11
C GLY A 33 -7.09 -26.88 19.57
N GLU A 34 -8.04 -25.98 19.28
CA GLU A 34 -9.27 -26.29 18.55
C GLU A 34 -9.02 -26.18 17.04
N SER A 35 -9.34 -27.23 16.29
CA SER A 35 -9.15 -27.27 14.84
C SER A 35 -10.48 -27.34 14.12
N GLU A 36 -10.81 -26.28 13.39
CA GLU A 36 -12.06 -26.20 12.63
C GLU A 36 -11.79 -26.02 11.14
N PRO A 37 -12.61 -26.65 10.27
CA PRO A 37 -12.50 -26.45 8.82
C PRO A 37 -13.05 -25.08 8.41
N VAL A 38 -12.40 -24.46 7.42
CA VAL A 38 -12.86 -23.27 6.72
C VAL A 38 -12.95 -23.61 5.22
N PRO A 39 -14.10 -23.41 4.57
CA PRO A 39 -14.25 -23.65 3.14
C PRO A 39 -13.45 -22.61 2.33
N LEU A 40 -12.74 -23.10 1.33
CA LEU A 40 -11.92 -22.31 0.41
C LEU A 40 -12.29 -22.67 -1.03
N SER A 41 -12.93 -21.73 -1.72
CA SER A 41 -13.01 -21.73 -3.18
C SER A 41 -11.70 -21.19 -3.78
N ALA A 42 -11.56 -21.30 -5.11
CA ALA A 42 -10.39 -20.78 -5.80
C ALA A 42 -10.24 -19.26 -5.64
N ASP A 43 -11.34 -18.51 -5.68
CA ASP A 43 -11.33 -17.06 -5.43
C ASP A 43 -10.97 -16.71 -3.99
N VAL A 44 -11.52 -17.44 -3.01
CA VAL A 44 -11.18 -17.24 -1.60
C VAL A 44 -9.69 -17.50 -1.37
N ALA A 45 -9.13 -18.53 -2.00
CA ALA A 45 -7.70 -18.86 -1.90
C ALA A 45 -6.82 -17.76 -2.48
N ARG A 46 -7.13 -17.30 -3.69
CA ARG A 46 -6.40 -16.18 -4.33
C ARG A 46 -6.43 -14.92 -3.49
N ALA A 47 -7.61 -14.58 -2.94
CA ALA A 47 -7.77 -13.41 -2.10
C ALA A 47 -7.02 -13.54 -0.76
N LEU A 48 -7.03 -14.73 -0.16
CA LEU A 48 -6.30 -15.00 1.08
C LEU A 48 -4.79 -14.87 0.87
N ILE A 49 -4.24 -15.45 -0.21
CA ILE A 49 -2.83 -15.30 -0.57
C ILE A 49 -2.47 -13.82 -0.71
N LYS A 50 -3.26 -13.06 -1.47
CA LYS A 50 -3.02 -11.63 -1.66
C LYS A 50 -3.09 -10.83 -0.34
N ALA A 51 -3.98 -11.20 0.56
CA ALA A 51 -4.10 -10.55 1.87
C ALA A 51 -2.88 -10.85 2.77
N LEU A 52 -2.36 -12.09 2.72
CA LEU A 52 -1.17 -12.49 3.46
C LEU A 52 0.10 -11.83 2.89
N ASP A 53 0.24 -11.79 1.56
CA ASP A 53 1.37 -11.13 0.89
C ASP A 53 1.39 -9.61 1.15
N GLY A 54 0.21 -9.00 1.31
CA GLY A 54 0.07 -7.59 1.63
C GLY A 54 0.13 -7.26 3.13
N TYR A 55 0.20 -8.26 4.01
CA TYR A 55 0.25 -8.02 5.45
C TYR A 55 1.60 -7.40 5.83
N GLN A 56 1.53 -6.25 6.49
CA GLN A 56 2.67 -5.61 7.13
C GLN A 56 2.45 -5.64 8.64
N ASP A 57 3.42 -6.17 9.38
CA ASP A 57 3.35 -6.15 10.84
C ASP A 57 3.52 -4.70 11.32
N ASP A 58 2.61 -4.23 12.17
CA ASP A 58 2.72 -2.90 12.77
C ASP A 58 4.04 -2.74 13.57
N ARG A 59 4.62 -3.84 14.07
CA ARG A 59 5.91 -3.86 14.78
C ARG A 59 7.11 -3.71 13.84
N ASP A 60 6.95 -4.06 12.57
CA ASP A 60 8.01 -3.92 11.56
C ASP A 60 8.17 -2.46 11.11
N ARG A 61 7.29 -1.54 11.55
CA ARG A 61 7.37 -0.12 11.22
C ARG A 61 8.54 0.63 11.89
N GLY A 62 9.34 -0.06 12.70
CA GLY A 62 10.57 0.47 13.29
C GLY A 62 10.36 1.42 14.46
N ASP A 63 11.46 1.76 15.13
CA ASP A 63 11.47 2.62 16.30
C ASP A 63 11.63 4.10 15.91
N CYS A 64 10.98 4.96 16.70
CA CYS A 64 11.15 6.40 16.58
C CYS A 64 12.52 6.82 17.14
N GLU A 65 13.34 7.47 16.32
CA GLU A 65 14.66 7.97 16.70
C GLU A 65 14.59 9.11 17.75
N HIS A 66 13.41 9.72 17.94
CA HIS A 66 13.21 10.83 18.87
C HIS A 66 12.76 10.41 20.27
N CYS A 67 11.80 9.50 20.38
CA CYS A 67 11.26 9.06 21.68
C CYS A 67 11.59 7.60 22.02
N GLY A 68 12.17 6.84 21.10
CA GLY A 68 12.42 5.40 21.25
C GLY A 68 11.15 4.53 21.21
N GLY A 69 10.01 5.08 20.79
CA GLY A 69 8.74 4.35 20.70
C GLY A 69 8.61 3.53 19.42
N GLY A 70 8.11 2.30 19.50
CA GLY A 70 8.10 1.33 18.38
C GLY A 70 6.90 1.41 17.44
N ARG A 71 6.40 2.60 17.14
CA ARG A 71 5.16 2.77 16.34
C ARG A 71 5.25 3.98 15.42
N VAL A 72 6.17 3.94 14.46
CA VAL A 72 6.07 4.82 13.29
C VAL A 72 4.92 4.31 12.41
N ASP A 73 4.18 5.18 11.74
CA ASP A 73 3.13 4.79 10.80
C ASP A 73 3.59 4.87 9.34
N GLU A 74 2.69 4.54 8.41
CA GLU A 74 2.95 4.60 6.97
C GLU A 74 3.29 5.99 6.44
N ASN A 75 2.98 7.06 7.19
CA ASN A 75 3.33 8.44 6.87
C ASN A 75 4.63 8.88 7.54
N PHE A 76 5.40 7.94 8.08
CA PHE A 76 6.59 8.19 8.87
C PHE A 76 6.32 9.00 10.14
N LEU A 77 5.09 9.04 10.64
CA LEU A 77 4.77 9.74 11.89
C LEU A 77 4.83 8.77 13.06
N CYS A 78 5.57 9.14 14.09
CA CYS A 78 5.52 8.42 15.35
C CYS A 78 4.14 8.60 16.00
N ARG A 79 3.45 7.49 16.29
CA ARG A 79 2.14 7.52 16.96
C ARG A 79 2.20 8.02 18.40
N ASP A 80 3.36 7.92 19.05
CA ASP A 80 3.53 8.33 20.45
C ASP A 80 3.90 9.81 20.59
N CYS A 81 4.88 10.29 19.81
CA CYS A 81 5.35 11.68 19.93
C CYS A 81 4.83 12.62 18.83
N GLY A 82 4.11 12.09 17.83
CA GLY A 82 3.57 12.86 16.71
C GLY A 82 4.63 13.42 15.75
N ARG A 83 5.91 13.12 15.97
CA ARG A 83 7.01 13.64 15.15
C ARG A 83 7.25 12.76 13.91
N PRO A 84 7.57 13.38 12.77
CA PRO A 84 8.10 12.65 11.62
C PRO A 84 9.42 11.96 11.99
N ASN A 85 9.57 10.71 11.58
CA ASN A 85 10.74 9.88 11.85
C ASN A 85 11.60 9.72 10.59
N GLY A 86 12.92 9.60 10.78
CA GLY A 86 13.89 9.45 9.70
C GLY A 86 14.11 10.70 8.84
N VAL A 87 15.09 10.61 7.93
CA VAL A 87 15.55 11.73 7.08
C VAL A 87 14.43 12.30 6.21
N PHE A 88 13.54 11.44 5.69
CA PHE A 88 12.41 11.87 4.87
C PHE A 88 11.37 12.65 5.71
N GLY A 89 11.06 12.17 6.92
CA GLY A 89 10.19 12.88 7.86
C GLY A 89 10.76 14.24 8.27
N ALA A 90 12.07 14.31 8.53
CA ALA A 90 12.75 15.55 8.85
C ALA A 90 12.69 16.57 7.69
N MET A 91 12.86 16.11 6.44
CA MET A 91 12.75 16.95 5.25
C MET A 91 11.32 17.45 5.01
N LEU A 92 10.30 16.61 5.28
CA LEU A 92 8.90 17.00 5.26
C LEU A 92 8.57 18.06 6.32
N ALA A 93 9.05 17.87 7.56
CA ALA A 93 8.88 18.84 8.65
C ALA A 93 9.54 20.18 8.34
N GLU A 94 10.76 20.14 7.78
CA GLU A 94 11.47 21.33 7.34
C GLU A 94 10.68 22.04 6.23
N ARG A 95 10.09 21.29 5.29
CA ARG A 95 9.27 21.89 4.24
C ARG A 95 7.97 22.48 4.78
N ALA A 96 7.28 21.80 5.69
CA ALA A 96 6.04 22.27 6.30
C ALA A 96 6.24 23.55 7.13
N SER A 97 7.31 23.62 7.93
CA SER A 97 7.63 24.80 8.75
C SER A 97 7.91 26.06 7.93
N ARG A 98 8.29 25.92 6.65
CA ARG A 98 8.43 27.05 5.71
C ARG A 98 7.08 27.63 5.25
N TYR A 99 5.97 26.90 5.38
CA TYR A 99 4.63 27.34 4.97
C TYR A 99 3.74 27.77 6.14
N GLU A 100 4.01 27.35 7.38
CA GLU A 100 3.24 27.75 8.57
C GLU A 100 3.36 29.26 8.92
N GLY A 101 4.18 30.02 8.19
CA GLY A 101 4.39 31.45 8.37
C GLY A 101 3.63 32.38 7.41
N ASP A 102 2.88 31.88 6.42
CA ASP A 102 2.20 32.75 5.45
C ASP A 102 0.80 32.23 5.04
N PRO A 103 -0.28 32.67 5.71
CA PRO A 103 -1.65 32.32 5.32
C PRO A 103 -2.04 32.86 3.92
N ALA A 104 -1.27 33.78 3.32
CA ALA A 104 -1.50 34.25 1.95
C ALA A 104 -0.97 33.24 0.90
N ALA A 105 0.09 32.49 1.21
CA ALA A 105 0.68 31.52 0.28
C ALA A 105 -0.22 30.29 0.03
N LEU A 106 -1.05 29.91 1.01
CA LEU A 106 -2.04 28.83 0.87
C LEU A 106 -3.28 29.27 0.07
N ALA A 107 -3.57 30.58 0.00
CA ALA A 107 -4.65 31.13 -0.80
C ALA A 107 -4.29 31.27 -2.29
N GLU A 108 -3.01 31.42 -2.62
CA GLU A 108 -2.50 31.40 -4.01
C GLU A 108 -2.29 30.01 -4.57
N PHE A 109 -2.31 28.95 -3.74
CA PHE A 109 -2.34 27.57 -4.23
C PHE A 109 -3.75 27.23 -4.74
N THR A 110 -4.14 27.85 -5.84
CA THR A 110 -5.24 27.36 -6.65
C THR A 110 -4.76 26.05 -7.28
N TRP A 111 -5.46 24.95 -7.02
CA TRP A 111 -5.45 23.80 -7.91
C TRP A 111 -6.17 24.23 -9.21
N GLY A 112 -5.50 25.11 -9.96
CA GLY A 112 -5.99 25.72 -11.18
C GLY A 112 -5.58 24.86 -12.36
N ASP A 113 -6.52 24.75 -13.30
CA ASP A 113 -6.43 24.07 -14.59
C ASP A 113 -5.01 24.03 -15.18
N PRO A 114 -4.59 22.92 -15.82
CA PRO A 114 -3.28 22.83 -16.44
C PRO A 114 -3.12 23.97 -17.45
N LYS A 115 -2.31 24.97 -17.09
CA LYS A 115 -1.76 25.94 -18.03
C LYS A 115 -1.17 25.12 -19.18
N PRO A 116 -1.60 25.31 -20.45
CA PRO A 116 -1.02 24.56 -21.54
C PRO A 116 0.48 24.79 -21.50
N ALA A 117 1.22 23.69 -21.37
CA ALA A 117 2.66 23.74 -21.37
C ALA A 117 3.09 24.41 -22.67
N THR A 118 3.62 25.64 -22.58
CA THR A 118 4.62 26.09 -23.53
C THR A 118 5.85 25.23 -23.28
N GLY A 119 5.78 23.98 -23.73
CA GLY A 119 6.88 23.04 -23.67
C GLY A 119 8.03 23.57 -24.52
N PRO A 120 9.28 23.20 -24.20
CA PRO A 120 10.38 23.43 -25.13
C PRO A 120 10.04 22.81 -26.49
N ALA A 121 10.48 23.46 -27.57
CA ALA A 121 10.26 23.01 -28.94
C ALA A 121 10.53 21.50 -29.08
N PRO A 122 9.73 20.75 -29.86
CA PRO A 122 9.88 19.31 -29.98
C PRO A 122 11.30 18.97 -30.40
N VAL A 123 11.98 18.18 -29.58
CA VAL A 123 13.31 17.67 -29.89
C VAL A 123 13.13 16.63 -31.00
N SER A 124 13.67 16.89 -32.18
CA SER A 124 13.67 15.93 -33.28
C SER A 124 14.39 14.66 -32.82
N LEU A 125 13.66 13.55 -32.71
CA LEU A 125 14.25 12.24 -32.48
C LEU A 125 15.07 11.84 -33.72
N PRO A 126 16.29 11.30 -33.55
CA PRO A 126 17.04 10.75 -34.67
C PRO A 126 16.29 9.55 -35.26
N THR A 127 16.12 9.55 -36.58
CA THR A 127 15.54 8.44 -37.32
C THR A 127 16.35 7.17 -37.08
N LEU A 128 15.71 6.14 -36.51
CA LEU A 128 16.33 4.83 -36.36
C LEU A 128 16.62 4.23 -37.75
N PRO A 129 17.78 3.57 -37.95
CA PRO A 129 18.02 2.82 -39.17
C PRO A 129 17.01 1.68 -39.31
N PRO A 130 16.65 1.27 -40.54
CA PRO A 130 15.74 0.16 -40.76
C PRO A 130 16.33 -1.14 -40.17
N PRO A 131 15.49 -2.05 -39.67
CA PRO A 131 15.96 -3.34 -39.15
C PRO A 131 16.68 -4.13 -40.24
N PRO A 132 17.71 -4.93 -39.88
CA PRO A 132 18.36 -5.81 -40.83
C PRO A 132 17.35 -6.83 -41.37
N LYS A 133 17.39 -7.08 -42.68
CA LYS A 133 16.63 -8.15 -43.29
C LYS A 133 17.25 -9.47 -42.84
N PHE A 134 16.44 -10.33 -42.23
CA PHE A 134 16.77 -11.73 -42.06
C PHE A 134 16.40 -12.42 -43.36
N ASP A 135 17.38 -13.01 -44.03
CA ASP A 135 17.13 -13.92 -45.15
C ASP A 135 16.74 -15.28 -44.54
N ASP A 136 15.53 -15.76 -44.86
CA ASP A 136 15.05 -17.10 -44.48
C ASP A 136 15.70 -18.14 -45.43
N ASP A 137 16.73 -18.84 -44.95
CA ASP A 137 17.26 -20.08 -45.54
C ASP A 137 16.69 -21.32 -44.82
#